data_AF-A0A136PTC6-F1
#
_entry.id   AF-A0A136PTC6-F1
#
_cell.length_a   1.000
_cell.length_b   1.000
_cell.length_c   1.000
_cell.angle_alpha   90.00
_cell.angle_beta   90.00
_cell.angle_gamma   90.00
#
_symmetry.space_group_name_H-M   'P 1'
#
loop_
_entity.id
_entity.type
_entity.pdbx_description
1 polymer ?
#
loop_
_entity_poly.entity_id
_entity_poly.type
_entity_poly.pdbx_seq_one_letter_code
_entity_poly.pdbx_strand_id
1 'polypeptide(L)'
;MTTTRRLGTVCALLVSVLALVGASRLVLPATGGVDGEPPGVRRQLTFLRAALADGAGERAQELFPEGYFFAHALYGLTWVESGLRRPAGERAEALREARWALDRLDSPAGRAPFSPDLTPAYGVFYLGWTNWLRGGVLALQPADRRDPADLRRFADDSAALGAAFAAAPTPYLAAYPGQAWPVDSTVAVASLRLHDTLLPPRFGGTVGRWLDGVRQRLDPTTGLMPHRVDPVTGEPAEVARGTSQSMIHRFLVDVDPGFAREQYLRFRDRFVVSPLRLGPAVREYPVGTSGAGDVDSGPLLLGVSLSATVVTLGAAQAHGDDRLARGLANYGELAGLPLDTPWTKRYAFGAMPIGDAFLAWAKTARPWVAAAPADPPAPNVPLLWRLPLVTVLLVVALLPWVPRLARYRPRRPTSGPAAAVGLPS
;
A
#
# COMPACT_ATOMS: atom_id res chain seq x y z
N MET A 1 27.08 -18.29 40.10
CA MET A 1 27.33 -18.73 38.70
C MET A 1 26.09 -19.28 37.97
N THR A 2 25.07 -19.80 38.66
CA THR A 2 23.86 -20.39 38.06
C THR A 2 22.89 -19.34 37.49
N THR A 3 22.67 -18.22 38.19
CA THR A 3 21.75 -17.15 37.75
C THR A 3 22.23 -16.44 36.48
N THR A 4 23.52 -16.09 36.39
CA THR A 4 24.12 -15.46 35.21
C THR A 4 24.09 -16.38 33.98
N ARG A 5 24.29 -17.70 34.17
CA ARG A 5 24.16 -18.68 33.08
C ARG A 5 22.72 -18.85 32.63
N ARG A 6 21.75 -18.83 33.55
CA ARG A 6 20.31 -18.85 33.23
C ARG A 6 19.90 -17.61 32.45
N LEU A 7 20.29 -16.42 32.92
CA LEU A 7 20.03 -15.15 32.23
C LEU A 7 20.63 -15.14 30.81
N GLY A 8 21.88 -15.59 30.66
CA GLY A 8 22.51 -15.71 29.34
C GLY A 8 21.79 -16.69 28.40
N THR A 9 21.23 -17.79 28.92
CA THR A 9 20.38 -18.68 28.11
C THR A 9 19.09 -18.00 27.67
N VAL A 10 18.42 -17.30 28.58
CA VAL A 10 17.17 -16.60 28.26
C VAL A 10 17.39 -15.53 27.20
N CYS A 11 18.44 -14.71 27.33
CA CYS A 11 18.79 -13.73 26.29
C CYS A 11 19.13 -14.38 24.95
N ALA A 12 19.91 -15.47 24.95
CA ALA A 12 20.22 -16.23 23.74
C ALA A 12 18.96 -16.76 23.06
N LEU A 13 18.03 -17.34 23.82
CA LEU A 13 16.75 -17.83 23.32
C LEU A 13 15.91 -16.69 22.72
N LEU A 14 15.78 -15.56 23.41
CA LEU A 14 15.02 -14.41 22.93
C LEU A 14 15.58 -13.88 21.61
N VAL A 15 16.90 -13.71 21.50
CA VAL A 15 17.55 -13.27 20.27
C VAL A 15 17.31 -14.28 19.14
N SER A 16 17.46 -15.58 19.40
CA SER A 16 17.19 -16.63 18.41
C SER A 16 15.73 -16.60 17.94
N VAL A 17 14.77 -16.48 18.85
CA VAL A 17 13.34 -16.44 18.51
C VAL A 17 13.02 -15.19 17.67
N LEU A 18 13.49 -14.01 18.07
CA LEU A 18 13.26 -12.77 17.33
C LEU A 18 13.85 -12.85 15.91
N ALA A 19 15.05 -13.39 15.78
CA ALA A 19 15.72 -13.53 14.49
C ALA A 19 15.00 -14.56 13.59
N LEU A 20 14.54 -15.69 14.13
CA LEU A 20 13.76 -16.69 13.40
C LEU A 20 12.38 -16.16 12.98
N VAL A 21 11.72 -15.36 13.82
CA VAL A 21 10.48 -14.65 13.46
C VAL A 21 10.75 -13.64 12.34
N GLY A 22 11.86 -12.90 12.39
CA GLY A 22 12.28 -12.04 11.29
C GLY A 22 12.50 -12.82 9.99
N ALA A 23 13.17 -13.97 10.06
CA ALA A 23 13.46 -14.80 8.88
C ALA A 23 12.17 -15.39 8.29
N SER A 24 11.23 -15.82 9.13
CA SER A 24 9.94 -16.35 8.66
C SER A 24 9.10 -15.29 7.96
N ARG A 25 9.12 -14.04 8.42
CA ARG A 25 8.42 -12.90 7.79
C ARG A 25 8.90 -12.58 6.37
N LEU A 26 10.15 -12.89 6.04
CA LEU A 26 10.71 -12.73 4.69
C LEU A 26 10.30 -13.84 3.71
N VAL A 27 9.74 -14.94 4.21
CA VAL A 27 9.45 -16.15 3.43
C VAL A 27 7.96 -16.48 3.39
N LEU A 28 7.27 -16.34 4.52
CA LEU A 28 5.84 -16.60 4.64
C LEU A 28 5.03 -15.63 3.78
N PRO A 29 3.89 -16.05 3.20
CA PRO A 29 3.04 -15.16 2.42
C PRO A 29 2.64 -13.91 3.21
N ALA A 30 2.85 -12.74 2.63
CA ALA A 30 2.44 -11.44 3.20
C ALA A 30 1.33 -10.74 2.39
N THR A 31 0.95 -11.34 1.25
CA THR A 31 -0.14 -10.92 0.35
C THR A 31 -1.09 -12.09 0.11
N GLY A 32 -2.34 -11.78 -0.24
CA GLY A 32 -3.36 -12.78 -0.62
C GLY A 32 -3.47 -13.00 -2.13
N GLY A 33 -2.70 -12.25 -2.94
CA GLY A 33 -2.98 -12.12 -4.38
C GLY A 33 -4.24 -11.29 -4.62
N VAL A 34 -4.77 -11.34 -5.85
CA VAL A 34 -5.97 -10.57 -6.24
C VAL A 34 -7.21 -11.08 -5.50
N ASP A 35 -7.40 -12.39 -5.42
CA ASP A 35 -8.64 -13.00 -4.91
C ASP A 35 -8.57 -13.43 -3.43
N GLY A 36 -7.38 -13.70 -2.91
CA GLY A 36 -7.20 -14.19 -1.54
C GLY A 36 -7.28 -13.08 -0.49
N GLU A 37 -7.67 -13.44 0.73
CA GLU A 37 -7.61 -12.55 1.89
C GLU A 37 -6.15 -12.39 2.36
N PRO A 38 -5.58 -11.18 2.39
CA PRO A 38 -4.19 -11.00 2.80
C PRO A 38 -3.97 -11.29 4.30
N PRO A 39 -2.90 -12.01 4.68
CA PRO A 39 -2.64 -12.37 6.07
C PRO A 39 -2.56 -11.17 7.01
N GLY A 40 -3.38 -11.22 8.07
CA GLY A 40 -3.35 -10.25 9.17
C GLY A 40 -4.13 -8.95 8.93
N VAL A 41 -4.67 -8.69 7.73
CA VAL A 41 -5.43 -7.46 7.44
C VAL A 41 -6.66 -7.33 8.32
N ARG A 42 -7.41 -8.41 8.57
CA ARG A 42 -8.57 -8.36 9.49
C ARG A 42 -8.19 -7.90 10.90
N ARG A 43 -7.07 -8.40 11.42
CA ARG A 43 -6.55 -7.96 12.72
C ARG A 43 -6.06 -6.50 12.69
N GLN A 44 -5.58 -6.04 11.54
CA GLN A 44 -5.21 -4.63 11.33
C GLN A 44 -6.45 -3.73 11.31
N LEU A 45 -7.53 -4.16 10.65
CA LEU A 45 -8.82 -3.46 10.66
C LEU A 45 -9.42 -3.37 12.07
N THR A 46 -9.28 -4.41 12.90
CA THR A 46 -9.68 -4.35 14.32
C THR A 46 -8.91 -3.27 15.08
N PHE A 47 -7.59 -3.20 14.89
CA PHE A 47 -6.76 -2.14 15.48
C PHE A 47 -7.17 -0.75 15.00
N LEU A 48 -7.30 -0.57 13.67
CA LEU A 48 -7.66 0.70 13.05
C LEU A 48 -9.03 1.17 13.52
N ARG A 49 -10.02 0.28 13.61
CA ARG A 49 -11.36 0.66 14.07
C ARG A 49 -11.35 1.23 15.48
N ALA A 50 -10.59 0.62 16.38
CA ALA A 50 -10.42 1.09 17.75
C ALA A 50 -9.64 2.42 17.80
N ALA A 51 -8.55 2.54 17.04
CA ALA A 51 -7.76 3.76 16.98
C ALA A 51 -8.56 4.94 16.41
N LEU A 52 -9.34 4.74 15.34
CA LEU A 52 -10.20 5.77 14.77
C LEU A 52 -11.34 6.16 15.72
N ALA A 53 -11.90 5.20 16.49
CA ALA A 53 -12.86 5.52 17.55
C ALA A 53 -12.26 6.39 18.66
N ASP A 54 -10.96 6.24 18.91
CA ASP A 54 -10.15 6.97 19.89
C ASP A 54 -9.53 8.27 19.30
N GLY A 55 -10.04 8.76 18.18
CA GLY A 55 -9.62 10.04 17.61
C GLY A 55 -8.29 10.00 16.85
N ALA A 56 -7.90 8.86 16.29
CA ALA A 56 -6.69 8.77 15.45
C ALA A 56 -6.81 9.58 14.14
N GLY A 57 -8.02 9.81 13.63
CA GLY A 57 -8.21 10.62 12.43
C GLY A 57 -7.91 12.10 12.67
N GLU A 58 -8.39 12.64 13.79
CA GLU A 58 -8.15 14.00 14.23
C GLU A 58 -6.67 14.23 14.49
N ARG A 59 -6.01 13.31 15.22
CA ARG A 59 -4.56 13.36 15.42
C ARG A 59 -3.77 13.27 14.12
N ALA A 60 -4.25 12.50 13.14
CA ALA A 60 -3.60 12.45 11.82
C ALA A 60 -3.73 13.79 11.08
N GLN A 61 -4.86 14.49 11.21
CA GLN A 61 -5.09 15.80 10.59
C GLN A 61 -4.13 16.90 11.10
N GLU A 62 -3.68 16.79 12.35
CA GLU A 62 -2.67 17.69 12.91
C GLU A 62 -1.28 17.49 12.30
N LEU A 63 -1.03 16.31 11.72
CA LEU A 63 0.27 15.92 11.16
C LEU A 63 0.31 16.04 9.63
N PHE A 64 -0.82 15.84 8.95
CA PHE A 64 -0.92 15.77 7.49
C PHE A 64 -2.13 16.59 7.00
N PRO A 65 -2.02 17.31 5.87
CA PRO A 65 -3.10 18.14 5.34
C PRO A 65 -4.42 17.38 5.09
N GLU A 66 -4.34 16.09 4.75
CA GLU A 66 -5.49 15.20 4.53
C GLU A 66 -5.53 14.03 5.52
N GLY A 67 -4.91 14.19 6.70
CA GLY A 67 -4.72 13.09 7.65
C GLY A 67 -6.01 12.46 8.13
N TYR A 68 -7.03 13.26 8.47
CA TYR A 68 -8.36 12.73 8.83
C TYR A 68 -8.98 11.97 7.67
N PHE A 69 -8.88 12.55 6.48
CA PHE A 69 -9.49 12.01 5.27
C PHE A 69 -8.89 10.65 4.91
N PHE A 70 -7.57 10.55 4.78
CA PHE A 70 -6.91 9.29 4.43
C PHE A 70 -7.10 8.22 5.51
N ALA A 71 -7.05 8.57 6.79
CA ALA A 71 -7.25 7.60 7.87
C ALA A 71 -8.61 6.88 7.76
N HIS A 72 -9.67 7.60 7.40
CA HIS A 72 -11.01 7.04 7.22
C HIS A 72 -11.22 6.43 5.83
N ALA A 73 -10.81 7.11 4.75
CA ALA A 73 -10.99 6.64 3.39
C ALA A 73 -10.30 5.29 3.17
N LEU A 74 -9.04 5.16 3.59
CA LEU A 74 -8.28 3.93 3.39
C LEU A 74 -8.81 2.78 4.27
N TYR A 75 -9.32 3.08 5.46
CA TYR A 75 -10.02 2.11 6.29
C TYR A 75 -11.29 1.58 5.58
N GLY A 76 -12.15 2.48 5.09
CA GLY A 76 -13.37 2.12 4.37
C GLY A 76 -13.07 1.32 3.09
N LEU A 77 -12.08 1.76 2.30
CA LEU A 77 -11.68 1.08 1.07
C LEU A 77 -11.11 -0.31 1.32
N THR A 78 -10.36 -0.50 2.41
CA THR A 78 -9.88 -1.84 2.81
C THR A 78 -11.04 -2.78 3.12
N TRP A 79 -12.12 -2.28 3.74
CA TRP A 79 -13.34 -3.06 3.96
C TRP A 79 -14.08 -3.37 2.67
N VAL A 80 -14.20 -2.41 1.75
CA VAL A 80 -14.75 -2.66 0.41
C VAL A 80 -13.98 -3.77 -0.28
N GLU A 81 -12.66 -3.67 -0.34
CA GLU A 81 -11.81 -4.68 -0.95
C GLU A 81 -11.98 -6.07 -0.35
N SER A 82 -12.02 -6.14 0.98
CA SER A 82 -12.18 -7.39 1.70
C SER A 82 -13.58 -7.98 1.51
N GLY A 83 -14.61 -7.13 1.41
CA GLY A 83 -15.99 -7.53 1.17
C GLY A 83 -16.26 -7.99 -0.26
N LEU A 84 -15.63 -7.35 -1.26
CA LEU A 84 -15.77 -7.72 -2.67
C LEU A 84 -15.18 -9.10 -3.00
N ARG A 85 -14.31 -9.64 -2.14
CA ARG A 85 -13.81 -11.03 -2.21
C ARG A 85 -14.80 -12.05 -1.66
N ARG A 86 -15.83 -11.61 -0.94
CA ARG A 86 -16.84 -12.48 -0.33
C ARG A 86 -18.06 -12.65 -1.22
N PRO A 87 -18.79 -13.77 -1.10
CA PRO A 87 -20.11 -13.91 -1.70
C PRO A 87 -21.04 -12.78 -1.25
N ALA A 88 -22.01 -12.39 -2.07
CA ALA A 88 -22.89 -11.24 -1.80
C ALA A 88 -23.59 -11.31 -0.42
N GLY A 89 -23.94 -12.51 0.05
CA GLY A 89 -24.57 -12.72 1.37
C GLY A 89 -23.65 -12.52 2.58
N GLU A 90 -22.34 -12.44 2.38
CA GLU A 90 -21.33 -12.35 3.45
C GLU A 90 -20.68 -10.96 3.54
N ARG A 91 -21.28 -9.94 2.88
CA ARG A 91 -20.71 -8.59 2.79
C ARG A 91 -21.21 -7.61 3.86
N ALA A 92 -22.08 -8.05 4.76
CA ALA A 92 -22.78 -7.17 5.71
C ALA A 92 -21.84 -6.37 6.63
N GLU A 93 -20.78 -7.01 7.15
CA GLU A 93 -19.78 -6.34 7.99
C GLU A 93 -18.99 -5.31 7.19
N ALA A 94 -18.48 -5.70 6.01
CA ALA A 94 -17.76 -4.79 5.12
C ALA A 94 -18.61 -3.57 4.73
N LEU A 95 -19.89 -3.79 4.42
CA LEU A 95 -20.81 -2.71 4.08
C LEU A 95 -21.01 -1.74 5.24
N ARG A 96 -21.21 -2.27 6.46
CA ARG A 96 -21.36 -1.44 7.67
C ARG A 96 -20.13 -0.59 7.94
N GLU A 97 -18.94 -1.17 7.92
CA GLU A 97 -17.71 -0.43 8.24
C GLU A 97 -17.32 0.55 7.12
N ALA A 98 -17.55 0.19 5.85
CA ALA A 98 -17.33 1.10 4.72
C ALA A 98 -18.29 2.30 4.76
N ARG A 99 -19.57 2.08 5.10
CA ARG A 99 -20.55 3.17 5.31
C ARG A 99 -20.16 4.06 6.48
N TRP A 100 -19.76 3.47 7.61
CA TRP A 100 -19.28 4.24 8.75
C TRP A 100 -18.11 5.16 8.37
N ALA A 101 -17.16 4.66 7.60
CA ALA A 101 -16.04 5.45 7.10
C ALA A 101 -16.50 6.58 6.16
N LEU A 102 -17.40 6.29 5.23
CA LEU A 102 -17.98 7.28 4.31
C LEU A 102 -18.71 8.40 5.07
N ASP A 103 -19.48 8.05 6.09
CA ASP A 103 -20.17 9.03 6.96
C ASP A 103 -19.16 9.96 7.68
N ARG A 104 -17.96 9.47 8.01
CA ARG A 104 -16.88 10.33 8.56
C ARG A 104 -16.36 11.30 7.51
N LEU A 105 -16.18 10.86 6.27
CA LEU A 105 -15.74 11.73 5.16
C LEU A 105 -16.78 12.80 4.80
N ASP A 106 -18.07 12.46 4.89
CA ASP A 106 -19.18 13.38 4.65
C ASP A 106 -19.44 14.35 5.82
N SER A 107 -18.76 14.16 6.96
CA SER A 107 -18.88 15.03 8.13
C SER A 107 -18.18 16.39 7.95
N PRO A 108 -18.50 17.39 8.79
CA PRO A 108 -17.78 18.66 8.79
C PRO A 108 -16.25 18.49 8.96
N ALA A 109 -15.80 17.55 9.80
CA ALA A 109 -14.38 17.26 9.99
C ALA A 109 -13.72 16.70 8.71
N GLY A 110 -14.42 15.82 8.00
CA GLY A 110 -13.94 15.25 6.73
C GLY A 110 -13.85 16.26 5.59
N ARG A 111 -14.67 17.32 5.64
CA ARG A 111 -14.70 18.40 4.64
C ARG A 111 -13.83 19.60 5.00
N ALA A 112 -13.48 19.77 6.27
CA ALA A 112 -12.83 20.97 6.79
C ALA A 112 -11.56 21.41 6.03
N PRO A 113 -10.67 20.50 5.54
CA PRO A 113 -9.48 20.91 4.79
C PRO A 113 -9.77 21.39 3.37
N PHE A 114 -10.97 21.14 2.84
CA PHE A 114 -11.29 21.30 1.43
C PHE A 114 -12.19 22.52 1.20
N SER A 115 -11.89 23.30 0.16
CA SER A 115 -12.64 24.53 -0.14
C SER A 115 -13.96 24.22 -0.88
N PRO A 116 -15.13 24.61 -0.33
CA PRO A 116 -16.41 24.41 -1.01
C PRO A 116 -16.54 25.22 -2.31
N ASP A 117 -15.71 26.23 -2.53
CA ASP A 117 -15.77 27.15 -3.67
C ASP A 117 -15.10 26.60 -4.95
N LEU A 118 -14.47 25.43 -4.86
CA LEU A 118 -13.89 24.75 -6.01
C LEU A 118 -14.98 24.18 -6.94
N THR A 119 -14.59 23.87 -8.16
CA THR A 119 -15.44 23.13 -9.12
C THR A 119 -14.73 21.83 -9.51
N PRO A 120 -15.24 20.66 -9.10
CA PRO A 120 -16.43 20.46 -8.25
C PRO A 120 -16.23 20.98 -6.81
N ALA A 121 -17.32 21.18 -6.07
CA ALA A 121 -17.27 21.62 -4.68
C ALA A 121 -16.36 20.70 -3.85
N TYR A 122 -15.53 21.29 -2.98
CA TYR A 122 -14.48 20.60 -2.21
C TYR A 122 -13.31 20.04 -3.04
N GLY A 123 -13.26 20.31 -4.35
CA GLY A 123 -12.16 19.94 -5.23
C GLY A 123 -12.20 18.47 -5.68
N VAL A 124 -11.40 18.18 -6.71
CA VAL A 124 -11.38 16.84 -7.33
C VAL A 124 -10.82 15.76 -6.41
N PHE A 125 -9.92 16.10 -5.48
CA PHE A 125 -9.43 15.18 -4.46
C PHE A 125 -10.59 14.66 -3.61
N TYR A 126 -11.30 15.56 -2.93
CA TYR A 126 -12.35 15.17 -1.99
C TYR A 126 -13.45 14.39 -2.70
N LEU A 127 -13.98 14.96 -3.80
CA LEU A 127 -15.10 14.35 -4.49
C LEU A 127 -14.70 13.06 -5.21
N GLY A 128 -13.50 12.98 -5.79
CA GLY A 128 -13.01 11.77 -6.45
C GLY A 128 -12.87 10.59 -5.50
N TRP A 129 -12.20 10.79 -4.37
CA TRP A 129 -12.00 9.73 -3.36
C TRP A 129 -13.29 9.32 -2.66
N THR A 130 -14.14 10.28 -2.28
CA THR A 130 -15.44 9.97 -1.66
C THR A 130 -16.37 9.26 -2.64
N ASN A 131 -16.42 9.69 -3.90
CA ASN A 131 -17.23 9.03 -4.93
C ASN A 131 -16.73 7.61 -5.23
N TRP A 132 -15.41 7.37 -5.22
CA TRP A 132 -14.85 6.02 -5.31
C TRP A 132 -15.29 5.12 -4.14
N LEU A 133 -15.19 5.60 -2.89
CA LEU A 133 -15.67 4.85 -1.72
C LEU A 133 -17.19 4.63 -1.77
N ARG A 134 -17.96 5.63 -2.19
CA ARG A 134 -19.42 5.56 -2.34
C ARG A 134 -19.81 4.50 -3.38
N GLY A 135 -19.12 4.45 -4.52
CA GLY A 135 -19.27 3.36 -5.50
C GLY A 135 -18.90 1.99 -4.92
N GLY A 136 -17.87 1.92 -4.08
CA GLY A 136 -17.51 0.71 -3.32
C GLY A 136 -18.61 0.23 -2.36
N VAL A 137 -19.18 1.14 -1.58
CA VAL A 137 -20.35 0.88 -0.71
C VAL A 137 -21.53 0.36 -1.53
N LEU A 138 -21.75 0.90 -2.73
CA LEU A 138 -22.79 0.43 -3.63
C LEU A 138 -22.51 -0.96 -4.21
N ALA A 139 -21.25 -1.27 -4.52
CA ALA A 139 -20.81 -2.56 -5.05
C ALA A 139 -20.88 -3.71 -4.01
N LEU A 140 -20.82 -3.38 -2.72
CA LEU A 140 -21.04 -4.34 -1.64
C LEU A 140 -22.51 -4.75 -1.47
N GLN A 141 -23.45 -3.95 -1.98
CA GLN A 141 -24.88 -4.22 -1.89
C GLN A 141 -25.35 -5.16 -3.02
N PRO A 142 -26.34 -6.04 -2.78
CA PRO A 142 -27.01 -6.78 -3.85
C PRO A 142 -27.63 -5.82 -4.86
N ALA A 143 -27.45 -6.07 -6.16
CA ALA A 143 -27.84 -5.15 -7.22
C ALA A 143 -29.35 -4.82 -7.22
N ASP A 144 -30.19 -5.78 -6.83
CA ASP A 144 -31.66 -5.67 -6.72
C ASP A 144 -32.13 -4.98 -5.42
N ARG A 145 -31.22 -4.72 -4.47
CA ARG A 145 -31.53 -4.16 -3.14
C ARG A 145 -30.61 -3.01 -2.74
N ARG A 146 -30.09 -2.28 -3.71
CA ARG A 146 -29.29 -1.08 -3.47
C ARG A 146 -30.13 0.00 -2.82
N ASP A 147 -29.57 0.66 -1.81
CA ASP A 147 -30.20 1.78 -1.13
C ASP A 147 -30.43 2.95 -2.12
N PRO A 148 -31.68 3.44 -2.29
CA PRO A 148 -31.98 4.53 -3.19
C PRO A 148 -31.24 5.84 -2.87
N ALA A 149 -30.91 6.10 -1.60
CA ALA A 149 -30.15 7.28 -1.21
C ALA A 149 -28.68 7.16 -1.63
N ASP A 150 -28.06 6.00 -1.42
CA ASP A 150 -26.69 5.72 -1.88
C ASP A 150 -26.59 5.85 -3.40
N LEU A 151 -27.56 5.28 -4.13
CA LEU A 151 -27.66 5.36 -5.58
C LEU A 151 -27.74 6.81 -6.08
N ARG A 152 -28.65 7.62 -5.52
CA ARG A 152 -28.79 9.02 -5.92
C ARG A 152 -27.52 9.80 -5.66
N ARG A 153 -26.91 9.66 -4.47
CA ARG A 153 -25.67 10.38 -4.15
C ARG A 153 -24.51 9.99 -5.06
N PHE A 154 -24.34 8.71 -5.34
CA PHE A 154 -23.30 8.26 -6.27
C PHE A 154 -23.53 8.77 -7.70
N ALA A 155 -24.77 8.81 -8.16
CA ALA A 155 -25.12 9.35 -9.48
C ALA A 155 -24.91 10.87 -9.56
N ASP A 156 -25.31 11.62 -8.52
CA ASP A 156 -25.16 13.08 -8.44
C ASP A 156 -23.68 13.48 -8.41
N ASP A 157 -22.88 12.86 -7.54
CA ASP A 157 -21.45 13.14 -7.40
C ASP A 157 -20.69 12.79 -8.69
N SER A 158 -21.03 11.65 -9.32
CA SER A 158 -20.49 11.25 -10.63
C SER A 158 -20.88 12.24 -11.73
N ALA A 159 -22.11 12.74 -11.72
CA ALA A 159 -22.55 13.75 -12.69
C ALA A 159 -21.82 15.08 -12.50
N ALA A 160 -21.58 15.52 -11.25
CA ALA A 160 -20.83 16.72 -10.94
C ALA A 160 -19.36 16.60 -11.40
N LEU A 161 -18.70 15.48 -11.13
CA LEU A 161 -17.36 15.18 -11.64
C LEU A 161 -17.32 15.17 -13.17
N GLY A 162 -18.26 14.46 -13.81
CA GLY A 162 -18.34 14.39 -15.26
C GLY A 162 -18.56 15.75 -15.93
N ALA A 163 -19.38 16.61 -15.32
CA ALA A 163 -19.60 17.99 -15.78
C ALA A 163 -18.35 18.86 -15.61
N ALA A 164 -17.66 18.76 -14.47
CA ALA A 164 -16.43 19.50 -14.22
C ALA A 164 -15.34 19.14 -15.25
N PHE A 165 -15.10 17.84 -15.49
CA PHE A 165 -14.15 17.40 -16.53
C PHE A 165 -14.58 17.77 -17.95
N ALA A 166 -15.88 17.82 -18.24
CA ALA A 166 -16.36 18.23 -19.56
C ALA A 166 -16.15 19.72 -19.84
N ALA A 167 -16.22 20.56 -18.79
CA ALA A 167 -16.03 22.01 -18.90
C ALA A 167 -14.56 22.44 -18.78
N ALA A 168 -13.70 21.62 -18.20
CA ALA A 168 -12.31 21.96 -17.96
C ALA A 168 -11.47 22.04 -19.26
N PRO A 169 -10.57 23.03 -19.38
CA PRO A 169 -9.68 23.15 -20.55
C PRO A 169 -8.49 22.19 -20.51
N THR A 170 -8.23 21.56 -19.35
CA THR A 170 -7.13 20.62 -19.12
C THR A 170 -7.69 19.32 -18.54
N PRO A 171 -6.96 18.19 -18.62
CA PRO A 171 -7.38 16.94 -17.98
C PRO A 171 -7.26 16.99 -16.45
N TYR A 172 -6.75 18.07 -15.85
CA TYR A 172 -6.41 18.13 -14.44
C TYR A 172 -7.26 19.17 -13.73
N LEU A 173 -8.23 18.71 -12.95
CA LEU A 173 -9.06 19.57 -12.12
C LEU A 173 -8.30 20.01 -10.86
N ALA A 174 -8.69 21.15 -10.31
CA ALA A 174 -8.13 21.66 -9.07
C ALA A 174 -8.52 20.75 -7.88
N ALA A 175 -7.53 20.31 -7.12
CA ALA A 175 -7.74 19.62 -5.84
C ALA A 175 -7.82 20.61 -4.68
N TYR A 176 -7.02 21.68 -4.78
CA TYR A 176 -6.95 22.79 -3.84
C TYR A 176 -7.00 24.13 -4.60
N PRO A 177 -7.33 25.25 -3.94
CA PRO A 177 -7.30 26.56 -4.59
C PRO A 177 -5.96 26.83 -5.29
N GLY A 178 -6.01 27.02 -6.62
CA GLY A 178 -4.84 27.29 -7.44
C GLY A 178 -3.87 26.11 -7.64
N GLN A 179 -4.28 24.87 -7.34
CA GLN A 179 -3.39 23.70 -7.43
C GLN A 179 -4.11 22.51 -8.07
N ALA A 180 -3.46 21.92 -9.08
CA ALA A 180 -3.93 20.73 -9.77
C ALA A 180 -2.88 19.61 -9.69
N TRP A 181 -3.34 18.44 -9.26
CA TRP A 181 -2.52 17.26 -9.05
C TRP A 181 -3.06 16.12 -9.92
N PRO A 182 -2.29 15.61 -10.89
CA PRO A 182 -2.73 14.54 -11.80
C PRO A 182 -3.23 13.28 -11.11
N VAL A 183 -2.67 12.96 -9.94
CA VAL A 183 -3.10 11.82 -9.10
C VAL A 183 -4.57 11.93 -8.71
N ASP A 184 -5.05 13.12 -8.31
CA ASP A 184 -6.41 13.29 -7.79
C ASP A 184 -7.44 13.21 -8.92
N SER A 185 -7.11 13.78 -10.08
CA SER A 185 -7.94 13.62 -11.28
C SER A 185 -8.00 12.16 -11.72
N THR A 186 -6.93 11.39 -11.54
CA THR A 186 -6.93 9.94 -11.87
C THR A 186 -7.92 9.17 -11.00
N VAL A 187 -7.96 9.43 -9.69
CA VAL A 187 -8.92 8.80 -8.76
C VAL A 187 -10.36 9.15 -9.16
N ALA A 188 -10.62 10.42 -9.45
CA ALA A 188 -11.94 10.88 -9.87
C ALA A 188 -12.40 10.24 -11.18
N VAL A 189 -11.53 10.15 -12.19
CA VAL A 189 -11.86 9.50 -13.46
C VAL A 189 -12.07 7.99 -13.30
N ALA A 190 -11.31 7.33 -12.42
CA ALA A 190 -11.58 5.93 -12.05
C ALA A 190 -12.99 5.79 -11.45
N SER A 191 -13.43 6.72 -10.59
CA SER A 191 -14.80 6.70 -10.05
C SER A 191 -15.89 6.83 -11.12
N LEU A 192 -15.65 7.56 -12.21
CA LEU A 192 -16.57 7.63 -13.34
C LEU A 192 -16.65 6.30 -14.12
N ARG A 193 -15.53 5.58 -14.22
CA ARG A 193 -15.51 4.23 -14.81
C ARG A 193 -16.20 3.19 -13.93
N LEU A 194 -16.08 3.35 -12.62
CA LEU A 194 -16.85 2.56 -11.66
C LEU A 194 -18.35 2.84 -11.79
N HIS A 195 -18.75 4.10 -11.98
CA HIS A 195 -20.13 4.44 -12.29
C HIS A 195 -20.64 3.69 -13.50
N ASP A 196 -19.93 3.73 -14.62
CA ASP A 196 -20.34 3.05 -15.87
C ASP A 196 -20.40 1.52 -15.73
N THR A 197 -19.77 0.94 -14.70
CA THR A 197 -19.88 -0.48 -14.35
C THR A 197 -21.11 -0.78 -13.50
N LEU A 198 -21.46 0.11 -12.56
CA LEU A 198 -22.51 -0.12 -11.58
C LEU A 198 -23.87 0.41 -12.04
N LEU A 199 -23.90 1.41 -12.90
CA LEU A 199 -25.07 2.13 -13.42
C LEU A 199 -24.99 2.18 -14.96
N PRO A 200 -26.07 2.59 -15.66
CA PRO A 200 -26.02 2.78 -17.12
C PRO A 200 -24.82 3.64 -17.54
N PRO A 201 -23.97 3.15 -18.48
CA PRO A 201 -22.79 3.88 -18.92
C PRO A 201 -23.10 5.28 -19.43
N ARG A 202 -22.30 6.27 -19.00
CA ARG A 202 -22.48 7.69 -19.32
C ARG A 202 -21.19 8.43 -19.61
N PHE A 203 -20.06 8.02 -19.03
CA PHE A 203 -18.85 8.86 -18.96
C PHE A 203 -17.74 8.48 -19.94
N GLY A 204 -17.96 7.48 -20.81
CA GLY A 204 -16.97 7.05 -21.80
C GLY A 204 -16.35 8.17 -22.63
N GLY A 205 -17.14 9.12 -23.12
CA GLY A 205 -16.62 10.27 -23.89
C GLY A 205 -15.79 11.25 -23.04
N THR A 206 -16.15 11.45 -21.77
CA THR A 206 -15.36 12.27 -20.84
C THR A 206 -14.02 11.61 -20.51
N VAL A 207 -14.02 10.30 -20.25
CA VAL A 207 -12.81 9.53 -19.97
C VAL A 207 -11.87 9.51 -21.20
N GLY A 208 -12.41 9.34 -22.40
CA GLY A 208 -11.63 9.38 -23.64
C GLY A 208 -10.89 10.70 -23.82
N ARG A 209 -11.60 11.83 -23.70
CA ARG A 209 -10.97 13.17 -23.78
C ARG A 209 -9.92 13.39 -22.69
N TRP A 210 -10.18 12.92 -21.47
CA TRP A 210 -9.23 12.99 -20.37
C TRP A 210 -7.94 12.24 -20.71
N LEU A 211 -8.04 11.00 -21.18
CA LEU A 211 -6.88 10.18 -21.57
C LEU A 211 -6.06 10.83 -22.68
N ASP A 212 -6.70 11.40 -23.70
CA ASP A 212 -6.03 12.10 -24.78
C ASP A 212 -5.27 13.33 -24.26
N GLY A 213 -5.89 14.10 -23.36
CA GLY A 213 -5.26 15.23 -22.70
C GLY A 213 -4.05 14.84 -21.84
N VAL A 214 -4.14 13.71 -21.12
CA VAL A 214 -3.04 13.17 -20.29
C VAL A 214 -1.87 12.72 -21.16
N ARG A 215 -2.13 11.99 -22.25
CA ARG A 215 -1.07 11.49 -23.16
C ARG A 215 -0.26 12.62 -23.80
N GLN A 216 -0.86 13.80 -23.98
CA GLN A 216 -0.19 14.99 -24.50
C GLN A 216 0.64 15.74 -23.45
N ARG A 217 0.42 15.49 -22.16
CA ARG A 217 0.98 16.25 -21.02
C ARG A 217 1.72 15.35 -20.04
N LEU A 218 2.40 14.34 -20.56
CA LEU A 218 3.31 13.52 -19.76
C LEU A 218 4.56 14.34 -19.42
N ASP A 219 5.14 14.05 -18.26
CA ASP A 219 6.45 14.57 -17.88
C ASP A 219 7.48 14.17 -18.96
N PRO A 220 8.11 15.14 -19.65
CA PRO A 220 9.01 14.87 -20.76
C PRO A 220 10.27 14.09 -20.33
N THR A 221 10.64 14.12 -19.04
CA THR A 221 11.84 13.46 -18.51
C THR A 221 11.63 11.96 -18.31
N THR A 222 10.46 11.60 -17.80
CA THR A 222 10.14 10.22 -17.40
C THR A 222 9.20 9.53 -18.37
N GLY A 223 8.43 10.28 -19.16
CA GLY A 223 7.31 9.76 -19.93
C GLY A 223 6.18 9.25 -19.02
N LEU A 224 6.10 9.71 -17.78
CA LEU A 224 5.07 9.38 -16.81
C LEU A 224 4.11 10.56 -16.61
N MET A 225 2.99 10.35 -15.91
CA MET A 225 2.15 11.48 -15.50
C MET A 225 2.94 12.35 -14.50
N PRO A 226 2.94 13.69 -14.61
CA PRO A 226 3.71 14.56 -13.72
C PRO A 226 3.19 14.51 -12.27
N HIS A 227 4.00 14.97 -11.31
CA HIS A 227 3.57 15.07 -9.92
C HIS A 227 2.59 16.22 -9.71
N ARG A 228 2.91 17.40 -10.27
CA ARG A 228 2.07 18.60 -10.24
C ARG A 228 2.08 19.27 -11.61
N VAL A 229 0.99 19.94 -11.93
CA VAL A 229 0.81 20.68 -13.18
C VAL A 229 0.42 22.12 -12.90
N ASP A 230 0.62 22.98 -13.88
CA ASP A 230 -0.02 24.29 -13.88
C ASP A 230 -1.55 24.12 -14.01
N PRO A 231 -2.35 24.71 -13.10
CA PRO A 231 -3.80 24.46 -13.05
C PRO A 231 -4.58 25.08 -14.22
N VAL A 232 -3.99 26.02 -14.96
CA VAL A 232 -4.65 26.73 -16.07
C VAL A 232 -4.34 26.06 -17.40
N THR A 233 -3.07 25.74 -17.63
CA THR A 233 -2.56 25.18 -18.89
C THR A 233 -2.50 23.65 -18.89
N GLY A 234 -2.37 23.04 -17.69
CA GLY A 234 -2.19 21.61 -17.51
C GLY A 234 -0.77 21.14 -17.80
N GLU A 235 0.15 22.04 -18.09
CA GLU A 235 1.54 21.70 -18.40
C GLU A 235 2.26 21.12 -17.17
N PRO A 236 3.15 20.13 -17.34
CA PRO A 236 3.99 19.61 -16.27
C PRO A 236 4.75 20.72 -15.53
N ALA A 237 4.43 20.94 -14.26
CA ALA A 237 5.15 21.89 -13.41
C ALA A 237 6.25 21.19 -12.59
N GLU A 238 6.04 19.90 -12.28
CA GLU A 238 6.99 19.07 -11.55
C GLU A 238 7.13 17.70 -12.19
N VAL A 239 8.35 17.16 -12.13
CA VAL A 239 8.69 15.80 -12.58
C VAL A 239 7.80 14.76 -11.89
N ALA A 240 7.61 13.60 -12.52
CA ALA A 240 6.92 12.50 -11.87
C ALA A 240 7.61 12.11 -10.54
N ARG A 241 6.80 11.89 -9.49
CA ARG A 241 7.27 11.50 -8.16
C ARG A 241 6.64 10.21 -7.67
N GLY A 242 7.39 9.44 -6.88
CA GLY A 242 7.04 8.10 -6.43
C GLY A 242 5.73 8.04 -5.65
N THR A 243 5.50 9.01 -4.76
CA THR A 243 4.24 9.20 -4.01
C THR A 243 3.03 9.25 -4.96
N SER A 244 3.01 10.19 -5.91
CA SER A 244 1.91 10.29 -6.88
C SER A 244 1.84 9.09 -7.82
N GLN A 245 2.96 8.60 -8.35
CA GLN A 245 2.95 7.49 -9.29
C GLN A 245 2.38 6.22 -8.66
N SER A 246 2.77 5.90 -7.43
CA SER A 246 2.28 4.73 -6.72
C SER A 246 0.76 4.74 -6.57
N MET A 247 0.18 5.92 -6.33
CA MET A 247 -1.27 6.11 -6.26
C MET A 247 -1.91 6.10 -7.65
N ILE A 248 -1.33 6.77 -8.65
CA ILE A 248 -1.83 6.78 -10.04
C ILE A 248 -1.97 5.35 -10.55
N HIS A 249 -0.94 4.51 -10.38
CA HIS A 249 -0.98 3.11 -10.83
C HIS A 249 -1.95 2.24 -10.05
N ARG A 250 -2.37 2.67 -8.86
CA ARG A 250 -3.40 1.98 -8.11
C ARG A 250 -4.80 2.13 -8.73
N PHE A 251 -5.04 3.20 -9.48
CA PHE A 251 -6.35 3.55 -10.06
C PHE A 251 -6.38 3.56 -11.59
N LEU A 252 -5.27 3.89 -12.26
CA LEU A 252 -5.20 4.04 -13.72
C LEU A 252 -5.58 2.74 -14.44
N VAL A 253 -5.32 1.58 -13.81
CA VAL A 253 -5.73 0.27 -14.33
C VAL A 253 -7.24 0.17 -14.56
N ASP A 254 -8.05 0.81 -13.71
CA ASP A 254 -9.52 0.85 -13.82
C ASP A 254 -10.01 1.95 -14.79
N VAL A 255 -9.11 2.83 -15.22
CA VAL A 255 -9.39 3.85 -16.24
C VAL A 255 -9.16 3.30 -17.64
N ASP A 256 -7.92 2.89 -17.92
CA ASP A 256 -7.46 2.35 -19.21
C ASP A 256 -6.36 1.32 -18.94
N PRO A 257 -6.66 0.00 -18.98
CA PRO A 257 -5.69 -1.04 -18.64
C PRO A 257 -4.43 -1.04 -19.51
N GLY A 258 -4.54 -0.65 -20.78
CA GLY A 258 -3.43 -0.63 -21.73
C GLY A 258 -2.43 0.47 -21.41
N PHE A 259 -2.91 1.71 -21.35
CA PHE A 259 -2.12 2.87 -20.95
C PHE A 259 -1.58 2.71 -19.53
N ALA A 260 -2.38 2.18 -18.60
CA ALA A 260 -1.92 1.90 -17.25
C ALA A 260 -0.73 0.93 -17.22
N ARG A 261 -0.77 -0.13 -18.04
CA ARG A 261 0.31 -1.11 -18.14
C ARG A 261 1.59 -0.47 -18.68
N GLU A 262 1.49 0.34 -19.73
CA GLU A 262 2.64 1.07 -20.28
C GLU A 262 3.30 1.98 -19.23
N GLN A 263 2.48 2.78 -18.55
CA GLN A 263 2.96 3.72 -17.54
C GLN A 263 3.55 2.96 -16.32
N TYR A 264 2.91 1.89 -15.86
CA TYR A 264 3.37 1.11 -14.70
C TYR A 264 4.74 0.48 -14.95
N LEU A 265 4.98 -0.07 -16.14
CA LEU A 265 6.29 -0.64 -16.50
C LEU A 265 7.39 0.43 -16.45
N ARG A 266 7.13 1.63 -16.99
CA ARG A 266 8.06 2.77 -16.92
C ARG A 266 8.32 3.21 -15.47
N PHE A 267 7.27 3.35 -14.67
CA PHE A 267 7.38 3.72 -13.25
C PHE A 267 8.26 2.71 -12.52
N ARG A 268 7.98 1.43 -12.69
CA ARG A 268 8.70 0.35 -12.03
C ARG A 268 10.19 0.38 -12.37
N ASP A 269 10.54 0.57 -13.64
CA ASP A 269 11.93 0.61 -14.10
C ASP A 269 12.68 1.86 -13.61
N ARG A 270 11.98 2.97 -13.42
CA ARG A 270 12.57 4.26 -13.01
C ARG A 270 12.60 4.49 -11.50
N PHE A 271 11.76 3.82 -10.71
CA PHE A 271 11.59 4.14 -9.29
C PHE A 271 11.81 2.96 -8.34
N VAL A 272 11.63 1.71 -8.78
CA VAL A 272 11.85 0.55 -7.91
C VAL A 272 13.33 0.23 -7.82
N VAL A 273 13.83 0.22 -6.60
CA VAL A 273 15.25 0.00 -6.28
C VAL A 273 15.41 -1.06 -5.20
N SER A 274 16.65 -1.47 -4.94
CA SER A 274 16.99 -2.30 -3.79
C SER A 274 18.13 -1.67 -2.99
N PRO A 275 17.84 -0.71 -2.10
CA PRO A 275 18.84 0.01 -1.32
C PRO A 275 19.68 -0.98 -0.52
N LEU A 276 21.01 -0.87 -0.62
CA LEU A 276 21.98 -1.79 0.02
C LEU A 276 21.76 -3.28 -0.32
N ARG A 277 20.97 -3.59 -1.36
CA ARG A 277 20.52 -4.94 -1.72
C ARG A 277 19.71 -5.66 -0.62
N LEU A 278 19.06 -4.91 0.28
CA LEU A 278 18.34 -5.48 1.42
C LEU A 278 16.84 -5.66 1.21
N GLY A 279 16.28 -5.26 0.06
CA GLY A 279 14.87 -5.45 -0.25
C GLY A 279 14.37 -4.46 -1.27
N PRO A 280 13.24 -4.73 -1.95
CA PRO A 280 12.64 -3.77 -2.86
C PRO A 280 12.13 -2.55 -2.07
N ALA A 281 12.33 -1.38 -2.64
CA ALA A 281 11.82 -0.11 -2.16
C ALA A 281 11.54 0.83 -3.33
N VAL A 282 10.82 1.91 -3.10
CA VAL A 282 10.48 2.89 -4.13
C VAL A 282 11.12 4.23 -3.79
N ARG A 283 11.79 4.83 -4.78
CA ARG A 283 12.36 6.18 -4.67
C ARG A 283 11.27 7.25 -4.75
N GLU A 284 11.53 8.42 -4.18
CA GLU A 284 10.66 9.57 -4.40
C GLU A 284 10.87 10.21 -5.77
N TYR A 285 12.14 10.34 -6.18
CA TYR A 285 12.54 10.88 -7.46
C TYR A 285 13.07 9.76 -8.36
N PRO A 286 12.87 9.87 -9.69
CA PRO A 286 13.33 8.84 -10.62
C PRO A 286 14.84 8.60 -10.47
N VAL A 287 15.30 7.38 -10.73
CA VAL A 287 16.72 7.04 -10.75
C VAL A 287 17.47 8.01 -11.66
N GLY A 288 18.58 8.57 -11.15
CA GLY A 288 19.33 9.64 -11.81
C GLY A 288 19.00 11.04 -11.27
N THR A 289 17.91 11.19 -10.52
CA THR A 289 17.49 12.46 -9.92
C THR A 289 17.31 12.31 -8.40
N SER A 290 17.52 13.41 -7.69
CA SER A 290 17.32 13.53 -6.25
C SER A 290 16.64 14.85 -5.93
N GLY A 291 15.93 14.90 -4.81
CA GLY A 291 15.30 16.10 -4.28
C GLY A 291 15.01 15.92 -2.78
N ALA A 292 14.44 16.95 -2.17
CA ALA A 292 14.05 16.91 -0.76
C ALA A 292 12.78 16.08 -0.56
N GLY A 293 12.63 15.49 0.62
CA GLY A 293 11.34 14.94 1.03
C GLY A 293 10.40 16.03 1.51
N ASP A 294 9.11 15.74 1.52
CA ASP A 294 8.05 16.60 2.02
C ASP A 294 7.04 15.80 2.86
N VAL A 295 5.86 16.38 3.07
CA VAL A 295 4.80 15.77 3.88
C VAL A 295 4.27 14.46 3.30
N ASP A 296 4.31 14.29 1.98
CA ASP A 296 3.82 13.08 1.31
C ASP A 296 4.85 11.96 1.34
N SER A 297 6.11 12.30 1.08
CA SER A 297 7.18 11.30 0.98
C SER A 297 7.78 10.94 2.33
N GLY A 298 7.68 11.85 3.30
CA GLY A 298 8.45 11.81 4.54
C GLY A 298 9.96 11.87 4.29
N PRO A 299 10.78 11.46 5.27
CA PRO A 299 12.24 11.50 5.15
C PRO A 299 12.78 10.51 4.12
N LEU A 300 13.64 10.99 3.21
CA LEU A 300 14.17 10.23 2.08
C LEU A 300 15.52 9.56 2.36
N LEU A 301 15.54 8.55 3.22
CA LEU A 301 16.75 7.77 3.47
C LEU A 301 17.16 7.00 2.20
N LEU A 302 18.38 7.27 1.69
CA LEU A 302 18.86 6.75 0.40
C LEU A 302 17.94 7.09 -0.79
N GLY A 303 17.17 8.17 -0.69
CA GLY A 303 16.19 8.60 -1.69
C GLY A 303 14.90 7.77 -1.72
N VAL A 304 14.71 6.86 -0.76
CA VAL A 304 13.50 6.03 -0.63
C VAL A 304 12.37 6.80 0.03
N SER A 305 11.19 6.72 -0.57
CA SER A 305 9.93 7.18 0.02
C SER A 305 9.21 6.00 0.64
N LEU A 306 9.01 6.03 1.96
CA LEU A 306 8.34 4.93 2.68
C LEU A 306 6.86 4.86 2.30
N SER A 307 6.20 5.99 2.13
CA SER A 307 4.81 6.07 1.67
C SER A 307 4.68 5.50 0.26
N ALA A 308 5.52 5.94 -0.69
CA ALA A 308 5.54 5.38 -2.05
C ALA A 308 5.83 3.87 -2.05
N THR A 309 6.72 3.41 -1.17
CA THR A 309 7.04 1.98 -1.02
C THR A 309 5.82 1.17 -0.58
N VAL A 310 5.05 1.66 0.42
CA VAL A 310 3.83 1.02 0.88
C VAL A 310 2.73 1.07 -0.17
N VAL A 311 2.48 2.21 -0.81
CA VAL A 311 1.41 2.34 -1.80
C VAL A 311 1.72 1.56 -3.08
N THR A 312 3.01 1.44 -3.46
CA THR A 312 3.42 0.64 -4.62
C THR A 312 3.12 -0.84 -4.45
N LEU A 313 3.03 -1.36 -3.21
CA LEU A 313 2.50 -2.71 -2.98
C LEU A 313 1.10 -2.85 -3.58
N GLY A 314 0.24 -1.86 -3.35
CA GLY A 314 -1.12 -1.85 -3.90
C GLY A 314 -1.15 -1.73 -5.42
N ALA A 315 -0.32 -0.85 -5.99
CA ALA A 315 -0.17 -0.73 -7.44
C ALA A 315 0.31 -2.05 -8.08
N ALA A 316 1.31 -2.70 -7.48
CA ALA A 316 1.84 -3.98 -7.94
C ALA A 316 0.75 -5.07 -7.94
N GLN A 317 -0.07 -5.14 -6.88
CA GLN A 317 -1.21 -6.07 -6.86
C GLN A 317 -2.25 -5.75 -7.93
N ALA A 318 -2.59 -4.47 -8.13
CA ALA A 318 -3.55 -4.05 -9.15
C ALA A 318 -3.09 -4.39 -10.58
N HIS A 319 -1.78 -4.42 -10.81
CA HIS A 319 -1.16 -4.80 -12.08
C HIS A 319 -0.79 -6.30 -12.20
N GLY A 320 -1.12 -7.14 -11.21
CA GLY A 320 -0.76 -8.56 -11.21
C GLY A 320 0.75 -8.83 -11.08
N ASP A 321 1.52 -7.87 -10.56
CA ASP A 321 2.96 -8.00 -10.31
C ASP A 321 3.22 -8.66 -8.96
N ASP A 322 2.88 -9.95 -8.86
CA ASP A 322 2.95 -10.74 -7.63
C ASP A 322 4.36 -10.81 -7.03
N ARG A 323 5.40 -10.61 -7.86
CA ARG A 323 6.78 -10.69 -7.39
C ARG A 323 7.20 -9.41 -6.70
N LEU A 324 6.89 -8.25 -7.28
CA LEU A 324 7.12 -6.97 -6.61
C LEU A 324 6.22 -6.83 -5.38
N ALA A 325 4.93 -7.17 -5.50
CA ALA A 325 3.98 -7.11 -4.39
C ALA A 325 4.44 -7.96 -3.20
N ARG A 326 4.75 -9.25 -3.40
CA ARG A 326 5.28 -10.09 -2.33
C ARG A 326 6.59 -9.56 -1.77
N GLY A 327 7.51 -9.09 -2.62
CA GLY A 327 8.78 -8.52 -2.20
C GLY A 327 8.60 -7.34 -1.23
N LEU A 328 7.77 -6.36 -1.61
CA LEU A 328 7.46 -5.19 -0.80
C LEU A 328 6.74 -5.56 0.50
N ALA A 329 5.75 -6.46 0.43
CA ALA A 329 5.00 -6.91 1.59
C ALA A 329 5.90 -7.67 2.59
N ASN A 330 6.72 -8.63 2.12
CA ASN A 330 7.62 -9.40 2.96
C ASN A 330 8.72 -8.52 3.59
N TYR A 331 9.28 -7.59 2.82
CA TYR A 331 10.24 -6.64 3.37
C TYR A 331 9.58 -5.73 4.41
N GLY A 332 8.35 -5.28 4.17
CA GLY A 332 7.54 -4.52 5.11
C GLY A 332 7.20 -5.27 6.41
N GLU A 333 6.97 -6.59 6.36
CA GLU A 333 6.80 -7.42 7.57
C GLU A 333 8.05 -7.43 8.45
N LEU A 334 9.25 -7.28 7.87
CA LEU A 334 10.48 -7.16 8.64
C LEU A 334 10.72 -5.72 9.10
N ALA A 335 10.77 -4.77 8.16
CA ALA A 335 11.16 -3.38 8.40
C ALA A 335 10.12 -2.58 9.18
N GLY A 336 8.83 -2.90 9.02
CA GLY A 336 7.73 -2.19 9.68
C GLY A 336 7.50 -2.57 11.15
N LEU A 337 8.33 -3.47 11.71
CA LEU A 337 8.28 -3.89 13.12
C LEU A 337 6.86 -4.26 13.61
N PRO A 338 6.14 -5.20 12.97
CA PRO A 338 4.78 -5.54 13.36
C PRO A 338 4.72 -6.19 14.73
N LEU A 339 3.76 -5.71 15.52
CA LEU A 339 3.25 -6.35 16.72
C LEU A 339 1.97 -7.09 16.34
N ASP A 340 2.06 -8.42 16.24
CA ASP A 340 0.95 -9.30 15.89
C ASP A 340 0.50 -10.07 17.13
N THR A 341 -0.78 -9.91 17.48
CA THR A 341 -1.45 -10.59 18.59
C THR A 341 -2.60 -11.41 18.02
N PRO A 342 -3.21 -12.33 18.79
CA PRO A 342 -4.38 -13.06 18.32
C PRO A 342 -5.55 -12.16 17.86
N TRP A 343 -5.64 -10.94 18.38
CA TRP A 343 -6.77 -10.03 18.19
C TRP A 343 -6.49 -8.87 17.23
N THR A 344 -5.27 -8.32 17.30
CA THR A 344 -4.88 -7.13 16.55
C THR A 344 -3.50 -7.28 15.92
N LYS A 345 -3.29 -6.57 14.82
CA LYS A 345 -1.99 -6.42 14.18
C LYS A 345 -1.74 -4.94 13.94
N ARG A 346 -0.56 -4.45 14.31
CA ARG A 346 -0.16 -3.05 14.11
C ARG A 346 1.33 -2.92 13.85
N TYR A 347 1.74 -1.91 13.09
CA TYR A 347 3.14 -1.67 12.72
C TYR A 347 3.72 -0.52 13.55
N ALA A 348 5.04 -0.52 13.73
CA ALA A 348 5.74 0.42 14.61
C ALA A 348 5.05 0.57 15.99
N PHE A 349 4.61 -0.56 16.56
CA PHE A 349 3.87 -0.65 17.82
C PHE A 349 2.50 0.07 17.88
N GLY A 350 2.00 0.57 16.74
CA GLY A 350 0.76 1.36 16.64
C GLY A 350 0.96 2.86 16.79
N ALA A 351 2.20 3.36 16.70
CA ALA A 351 2.51 4.76 16.89
C ALA A 351 1.83 5.69 15.88
N MET A 352 1.63 5.23 14.63
CA MET A 352 0.97 6.00 13.57
C MET A 352 -0.10 5.15 12.86
N PRO A 353 -1.35 5.12 13.36
CA PRO A 353 -2.44 4.33 12.78
C PRO A 353 -2.71 4.62 11.29
N ILE A 354 -2.45 5.84 10.81
CA ILE A 354 -2.59 6.16 9.38
C ILE A 354 -1.65 5.32 8.49
N GLY A 355 -0.43 5.00 8.96
CA GLY A 355 0.49 4.11 8.24
C GLY A 355 -0.04 2.67 8.15
N ASP A 356 -0.71 2.21 9.21
CA ASP A 356 -1.44 0.94 9.21
C ASP A 356 -2.59 0.95 8.18
N ALA A 357 -3.32 2.08 8.05
CA ALA A 357 -4.39 2.22 7.07
C ALA A 357 -3.88 2.12 5.62
N PHE A 358 -2.78 2.82 5.30
CA PHE A 358 -2.11 2.70 3.99
C PHE A 358 -1.67 1.26 3.70
N LEU A 359 -1.08 0.57 4.67
CA LEU A 359 -0.60 -0.79 4.46
C LEU A 359 -1.74 -1.80 4.31
N ALA A 360 -2.81 -1.67 5.10
CA ALA A 360 -3.99 -2.53 4.99
C ALA A 360 -4.65 -2.38 3.61
N TRP A 361 -4.79 -1.13 3.16
CA TRP A 361 -5.34 -0.80 1.85
C TRP A 361 -4.44 -1.30 0.70
N ALA A 362 -3.13 -1.11 0.81
CA ALA A 362 -2.18 -1.60 -0.18
C ALA A 362 -2.20 -3.13 -0.30
N LYS A 363 -2.27 -3.86 0.82
CA LYS A 363 -2.33 -5.32 0.84
C LYS A 363 -3.62 -5.90 0.27
N THR A 364 -4.72 -5.15 0.33
CA THR A 364 -6.03 -5.60 -0.17
C THR A 364 -6.32 -5.17 -1.60
N ALA A 365 -5.40 -4.44 -2.21
CA ALA A 365 -5.60 -3.86 -3.53
C ALA A 365 -5.92 -4.89 -4.63
N ARG A 366 -6.92 -4.55 -5.45
CA ARG A 366 -7.27 -5.18 -6.74
C ARG A 366 -7.94 -4.15 -7.66
N PRO A 367 -8.02 -4.41 -8.97
CA PRO A 367 -8.89 -3.66 -9.88
C PRO A 367 -10.36 -3.90 -9.53
N TRP A 368 -11.20 -2.87 -9.69
CA TRP A 368 -12.65 -2.93 -9.45
C TRP A 368 -13.48 -2.94 -10.73
N VAL A 369 -12.93 -2.34 -11.79
CA VAL A 369 -13.60 -2.15 -13.08
C VAL A 369 -12.94 -3.01 -14.14
N ALA A 370 -11.61 -2.95 -14.22
CA ALA A 370 -10.86 -3.74 -15.17
C ALA A 370 -10.88 -5.23 -14.79
N ALA A 371 -10.88 -6.09 -15.82
CA ALA A 371 -10.56 -7.48 -15.62
C ALA A 371 -9.12 -7.63 -15.11
N ALA A 372 -8.84 -8.72 -14.39
CA ALA A 372 -7.48 -9.03 -13.98
C ALA A 372 -6.55 -9.08 -15.22
N PRO A 373 -5.33 -8.53 -15.13
CA PRO A 373 -4.38 -8.58 -16.24
C PRO A 373 -4.12 -10.03 -16.68
N ALA A 374 -4.17 -10.29 -17.98
CA ALA A 374 -3.98 -11.64 -18.53
C ALA A 374 -2.57 -12.19 -18.27
N ASP A 375 -1.55 -11.33 -18.40
CA ASP A 375 -0.13 -11.71 -18.24
C ASP A 375 0.57 -10.87 -17.16
N PRO A 376 1.28 -11.50 -16.21
CA PRO A 376 2.06 -10.77 -15.22
C PRO A 376 3.22 -10.01 -15.89
N PRO A 377 3.60 -8.83 -15.37
CA PRO A 377 4.80 -8.13 -15.80
C PRO A 377 6.07 -8.98 -15.68
N ALA A 378 7.06 -8.74 -16.54
CA ALA A 378 8.37 -9.36 -16.42
C ALA A 378 8.97 -9.06 -15.02
N PRO A 379 9.63 -10.03 -14.35
CA PRO A 379 10.23 -9.82 -13.04
C PRO A 379 11.22 -8.64 -12.98
N ASN A 380 11.03 -7.71 -12.03
CA ASN A 380 11.98 -6.62 -11.75
C ASN A 380 12.72 -6.74 -10.40
N VAL A 381 12.27 -7.64 -9.52
CA VAL A 381 12.93 -7.94 -8.24
C VAL A 381 13.70 -9.27 -8.36
N PRO A 382 14.99 -9.37 -7.98
CA PRO A 382 15.75 -10.62 -8.03
C PRO A 382 15.12 -11.74 -7.19
N LEU A 383 15.18 -13.00 -7.61
CA LEU A 383 14.50 -14.11 -6.91
C LEU A 383 15.07 -14.34 -5.51
N LEU A 384 16.36 -14.06 -5.37
CA LEU A 384 17.16 -14.26 -4.18
C LEU A 384 17.34 -12.98 -3.35
N TRP A 385 16.53 -11.95 -3.58
CA TRP A 385 16.63 -10.66 -2.87
C TRP A 385 16.65 -10.80 -1.34
N ARG A 386 15.93 -11.81 -0.82
CA ARG A 386 15.83 -12.11 0.61
C ARG A 386 17.02 -12.87 1.21
N LEU A 387 17.87 -13.49 0.38
CA LEU A 387 18.96 -14.36 0.88
C LEU A 387 19.93 -13.62 1.80
N PRO A 388 20.41 -12.39 1.51
CA PRO A 388 21.32 -11.69 2.41
C PRO A 388 20.70 -11.48 3.80
N LEU A 389 19.45 -11.03 3.86
CA LEU A 389 18.74 -10.80 5.12
C LEU A 389 18.46 -12.09 5.88
N VAL A 390 17.95 -13.12 5.21
CA VAL A 390 17.70 -14.43 5.84
C VAL A 390 19.01 -14.99 6.41
N THR A 391 20.11 -14.88 5.67
CA THR A 391 21.42 -15.35 6.14
C THR A 391 21.88 -14.60 7.38
N VAL A 392 21.79 -13.27 7.39
CA VAL A 392 22.12 -12.46 8.58
C VAL A 392 21.26 -12.85 9.77
N LEU A 393 19.95 -13.02 9.58
CA LEU A 393 19.03 -13.41 10.65
C LEU A 393 19.35 -14.82 11.19
N LEU A 394 19.67 -15.79 10.33
CA LEU A 394 20.09 -17.12 10.78
C LEU A 394 21.42 -17.09 11.53
N VAL A 395 22.38 -16.27 11.09
CA VAL A 395 23.64 -16.07 11.82
C VAL A 395 23.37 -15.46 13.20
N VAL A 396 22.56 -14.41 13.29
CA VAL A 396 22.15 -13.79 14.56
C VAL A 396 21.43 -14.80 15.46
N ALA A 397 20.63 -15.69 14.89
CA ALA A 397 19.95 -16.73 15.65
C ALA A 397 20.91 -17.77 16.25
N LEU A 398 22.00 -18.10 15.55
CA LEU A 398 22.95 -19.15 15.94
C LEU A 398 24.13 -18.63 16.77
N LEU A 399 24.53 -17.37 16.60
CA LEU A 399 25.71 -16.77 17.22
C LEU A 399 25.74 -16.91 18.77
N PRO A 400 24.64 -16.73 19.52
CA PRO A 400 24.63 -16.90 20.98
C PRO A 400 24.99 -18.31 21.45
N TRP A 401 24.90 -19.32 20.58
CA TRP A 401 25.11 -20.73 20.91
C TRP A 401 26.53 -21.24 20.60
N VAL A 402 27.31 -20.50 19.81
CA VAL A 402 28.69 -20.86 19.41
C VAL A 402 29.59 -21.21 20.61
N PRO A 403 29.62 -20.44 21.72
CA PRO A 403 30.47 -20.78 22.86
C PRO A 403 30.09 -22.09 23.57
N ARG A 404 28.84 -22.56 23.43
CA ARG A 404 28.36 -23.81 24.02
C ARG A 404 28.73 -25.00 23.14
N LEU A 405 28.59 -24.85 21.83
CA LEU A 405 29.00 -25.86 20.85
C LEU A 405 30.52 -26.08 20.88
N ALA A 406 31.30 -25.02 21.04
CA ALA A 406 32.77 -25.11 21.15
C ALA A 406 33.24 -25.87 22.41
N ARG A 407 32.42 -25.91 23.48
CA ARG A 407 32.70 -26.67 24.71
C ARG A 407 32.30 -28.15 24.61
N TYR A 408 31.59 -28.54 23.56
CA TYR A 408 31.12 -29.91 23.30
C TYR A 408 32.05 -30.70 22.37
N ARG A 409 33.35 -30.34 22.29
CA ARG A 409 34.32 -31.12 21.50
C ARG A 409 34.42 -32.56 22.05
N PRO A 410 34.18 -33.60 21.23
CA PRO A 410 34.33 -34.98 21.68
C PRO A 410 35.77 -35.24 22.11
N ARG A 411 35.96 -35.83 23.30
CA ARG A 411 37.26 -36.35 23.73
C ARG A 411 37.72 -37.36 22.66
N ARG A 412 38.89 -37.14 22.05
CA ARG A 412 39.54 -38.15 21.20
C ARG A 412 39.67 -39.45 22.00
N PRO A 413 39.36 -40.64 21.44
CA PRO A 413 39.68 -41.89 22.09
C PRO A 413 41.20 -41.95 22.24
N THR A 414 41.70 -42.00 23.47
CA THR A 414 43.10 -42.32 23.74
C THR A 414 43.34 -43.75 23.29
N SER A 415 44.14 -43.96 22.25
CA SER A 415 44.72 -45.27 21.93
C SER A 415 45.53 -45.73 23.14
N GLY A 416 45.03 -46.74 23.87
CA GLY A 416 45.73 -47.34 25.00
C GLY A 416 46.96 -48.12 24.53
N PRO A 417 48.07 -48.12 25.30
CA PRO A 417 49.28 -48.83 24.93
C PRO A 417 49.08 -50.35 25.01
N ALA A 418 49.64 -51.08 24.05
CA ALA A 418 49.70 -52.54 24.04
C ALA A 418 50.45 -53.04 25.29
N ALA A 419 49.79 -53.85 26.12
CA ALA A 419 50.40 -54.49 27.26
C ALA A 419 51.31 -55.64 26.79
N ALA A 420 52.60 -55.53 27.07
CA ALA A 420 53.55 -56.62 26.97
C ALA A 420 53.23 -57.69 28.02
N VAL A 421 53.01 -58.91 27.56
CA VAL A 421 52.77 -60.10 28.39
C VAL A 421 54.12 -60.63 28.87
N GLY A 422 54.40 -60.51 30.17
CA GLY A 422 55.45 -61.26 30.85
C GLY A 422 54.87 -62.56 31.40
N LEU A 423 55.41 -63.71 30.96
CA LEU A 423 55.12 -65.04 31.49
C LEU A 423 56.05 -65.36 32.68
N PRO A 424 55.62 -66.25 33.61
CA PRO A 424 56.23 -66.37 34.94
C PRO A 424 57.31 -67.47 35.02
N SER A 425 58.28 -67.26 35.90
CA SER A 425 58.81 -68.20 36.93
C SER A 425 59.79 -67.44 37.81
#